data_AF-A0A7J8XDP6-F1
#
_entry.id   AF-A0A7J8XDP6-F1
#
_cell.length_a   1.000
_cell.length_b   1.000
_cell.length_c   1.000
_cell.angle_alpha   90.00
_cell.angle_beta   90.00
_cell.angle_gamma   90.00
#
_symmetry.space_group_name_H-M   'P 1'
#
loop_
_entity.id
_entity.type
_entity.pdbx_description
1 polymer ?
#
loop_
_entity_poly.entity_id
_entity_poly.type
_entity_poly.pdbx_seq_one_letter_code
_entity_poly.pdbx_strand_id
1 'polypeptide(L)'
;VLQLTKFDYRLANNIDEDLQKLRCRSNFHALRFTEPIQALGQKLVKKMRQMANRFMAVHLRLEPDMLAFSGCYIGGGDKERYELREIRKRWETLPDIDAVGERRRGKCPLTPHEVGEMLRALGFENDAYIYVASGEIYGGEETLEPLKGLFPNLYTKEILANEDLKPFLPFSSCLAAIDYIVCDESDVFVTNNNGNMAKILA
;
A
#
# COMPACT_ATOMS: atom_id res chain seq x y z
N VAL A 1 -1.12 14.58 33.46
CA VAL A 1 -1.40 13.74 32.27
C VAL A 1 -0.46 12.55 32.31
N LEU A 2 -0.96 11.31 32.24
CA LEU A 2 -0.14 10.10 32.15
C LEU A 2 0.07 9.76 30.66
N GLN A 3 1.31 9.73 30.18
CA GLN A 3 1.65 9.39 28.80
C GLN A 3 2.49 8.10 28.79
N LEU A 4 1.93 7.03 28.22
CA LEU A 4 2.64 5.76 28.08
C LEU A 4 3.31 5.71 26.70
N THR A 5 4.63 5.82 26.64
CA THR A 5 5.39 5.64 25.41
C THR A 5 5.56 4.15 25.09
N LYS A 6 5.47 3.80 23.80
CA LYS A 6 5.58 2.40 23.30
C LYS A 6 4.61 1.44 24.00
N PHE A 7 3.32 1.63 23.74
CA PHE A 7 2.23 0.86 24.35
C PHE A 7 1.87 -0.42 23.56
N ASP A 8 2.40 -0.55 22.35
CA ASP A 8 2.16 -1.62 21.38
C ASP A 8 2.42 -3.03 21.94
N TYR A 9 3.29 -3.14 22.94
CA TYR A 9 3.62 -4.40 23.62
C TYR A 9 3.05 -4.52 25.05
N ARG A 10 2.23 -3.58 25.52
CA ARG A 10 1.82 -3.48 26.94
C ARG A 10 0.41 -3.99 27.25
N LEU A 11 -0.37 -4.36 26.24
CA LEU A 11 -1.61 -5.10 26.46
C LEU A 11 -1.25 -6.54 26.81
N ALA A 12 -1.95 -7.14 27.77
CA ALA A 12 -1.64 -8.50 28.25
C ALA A 12 -1.61 -9.49 27.08
N ASN A 13 -0.43 -10.00 26.74
CA ASN A 13 -0.25 -10.97 25.65
C ASN A 13 -0.50 -12.42 26.10
N ASN A 14 -0.54 -12.65 27.41
CA ASN A 14 -0.80 -13.96 28.01
C ASN A 14 -2.21 -14.00 28.60
N ILE A 15 -3.22 -13.96 27.73
CA ILE A 15 -4.62 -14.20 28.06
C ILE A 15 -5.11 -15.44 27.34
N ASP A 16 -6.19 -16.02 27.83
CA ASP A 16 -6.85 -17.16 27.20
C ASP A 16 -7.15 -16.90 25.70
N GLU A 17 -7.04 -17.94 24.88
CA GLU A 17 -7.16 -17.84 23.43
C GLU A 17 -8.51 -17.25 23.00
N ASP A 18 -9.60 -17.62 23.67
CA ASP A 18 -10.94 -17.13 23.36
C ASP A 18 -11.09 -15.65 23.73
N LEU A 19 -10.49 -15.24 24.84
CA LEU A 19 -10.44 -13.82 25.23
C LEU A 19 -9.59 -13.01 24.25
N GLN A 20 -8.50 -13.57 23.72
CA GLN A 20 -7.71 -12.89 22.69
C GLN A 20 -8.48 -12.76 21.38
N LYS A 21 -9.17 -13.80 20.91
CA LYS A 21 -10.05 -13.71 19.73
C LYS A 21 -11.13 -12.64 19.92
N LEU A 22 -11.78 -12.62 21.09
CA LEU A 22 -12.80 -11.63 21.41
C LEU A 22 -12.22 -10.20 21.43
N ARG A 23 -11.04 -10.01 22.02
CA ARG A 23 -10.35 -8.72 22.05
C ARG A 23 -9.99 -8.23 20.65
N CYS A 24 -9.41 -9.09 19.81
CA CYS A 24 -9.11 -8.77 18.42
C CYS A 24 -10.36 -8.34 17.67
N ARG A 25 -11.44 -9.13 17.77
CA ARG A 25 -12.71 -8.82 17.09
C ARG A 25 -13.33 -7.51 17.58
N SER A 26 -13.31 -7.28 18.90
CA SER A 26 -13.84 -6.05 19.52
C SER A 26 -13.06 -4.83 19.06
N ASN A 27 -11.73 -4.90 19.10
CA ASN A 27 -10.86 -3.81 18.64
C ASN A 27 -11.03 -3.56 17.14
N PHE A 28 -11.09 -4.62 16.33
CA PHE A 28 -11.30 -4.49 14.89
C PHE A 28 -12.62 -3.76 14.57
N HIS A 29 -13.73 -4.13 15.22
CA HIS A 29 -15.02 -3.46 14.99
C HIS A 29 -15.12 -2.05 15.58
N ALA A 30 -14.35 -1.78 16.64
CA ALA A 30 -14.29 -0.46 17.27
C ALA A 30 -13.43 0.53 16.48
N LEU A 31 -12.41 0.04 15.76
CA LEU A 31 -11.56 0.86 14.89
C LEU A 31 -12.34 1.25 13.63
N ARG A 32 -12.92 2.44 13.67
CA ARG A 32 -13.62 3.05 12.54
C ARG A 32 -12.95 4.35 12.15
N PHE A 33 -12.79 4.58 10.85
CA PHE A 33 -12.38 5.89 10.35
C PHE A 33 -13.43 6.96 10.68
N THR A 34 -12.98 8.21 10.76
CA THR A 34 -13.88 9.35 10.97
C THR A 34 -14.76 9.57 9.74
N GLU A 35 -15.92 10.21 9.95
CA GLU A 35 -16.90 10.45 8.87
C GLU A 35 -16.32 11.11 7.61
N PRO A 36 -15.42 12.13 7.69
CA PRO A 36 -14.84 12.72 6.48
C PRO A 36 -14.03 11.73 5.64
N ILE A 37 -13.26 10.84 6.29
CA ILE A 37 -12.47 9.81 5.61
C ILE A 37 -13.39 8.77 4.98
N GLN A 38 -14.40 8.31 5.73
CA GLN A 38 -15.39 7.36 5.23
C GLN A 38 -16.15 7.92 4.03
N ALA A 39 -16.62 9.17 4.12
CA ALA A 39 -17.37 9.83 3.07
C ALA A 39 -16.55 9.97 1.78
N LEU A 40 -15.27 10.38 1.89
CA LEU A 40 -14.41 10.48 0.73
C LEU A 40 -14.08 9.10 0.14
N GLY A 41 -13.66 8.13 0.96
CA GLY A 41 -13.37 6.77 0.51
C GLY A 41 -14.54 6.14 -0.24
N GLN A 42 -15.75 6.20 0.34
CA GLN A 42 -16.97 5.69 -0.30
C GLN A 42 -17.34 6.45 -1.58
N LYS A 43 -17.06 7.76 -1.65
CA LYS A 43 -17.21 8.54 -2.89
C LYS A 43 -16.27 8.04 -3.99
N LEU A 44 -15.03 7.67 -3.68
CA LEU A 44 -14.09 7.12 -4.66
C LEU A 44 -14.52 5.72 -5.12
N VAL A 45 -14.94 4.85 -4.20
CA VAL A 45 -15.52 3.54 -4.52
C VAL A 45 -16.69 3.68 -5.48
N LYS A 46 -17.62 4.59 -5.17
CA LYS A 46 -18.77 4.86 -6.04
C LYS A 46 -18.34 5.31 -7.44
N LYS A 47 -17.33 6.18 -7.56
CA LYS A 47 -16.80 6.60 -8.87
C LYS A 47 -16.21 5.42 -9.64
N MET A 48 -15.41 4.57 -9.00
CA MET A 48 -14.88 3.35 -9.63
C MET A 48 -16.02 2.45 -10.12
N ARG A 49 -17.02 2.20 -9.28
CA ARG A 49 -18.20 1.38 -9.58
C ARG A 49 -19.08 1.96 -10.69
N GLN A 50 -19.09 3.28 -10.86
CA GLN A 50 -19.80 3.96 -11.95
C GLN A 50 -19.09 3.79 -13.30
N MET A 51 -17.76 3.70 -13.30
CA MET A 51 -16.98 3.47 -14.51
C MET A 51 -16.97 1.99 -14.91
N ALA A 52 -16.94 1.08 -13.94
CA ALA A 52 -16.99 -0.36 -14.16
C ALA A 52 -17.71 -1.09 -13.03
N ASN A 53 -18.52 -2.10 -13.37
CA ASN A 53 -19.22 -2.92 -12.37
C ASN A 53 -18.24 -3.61 -11.41
N ARG A 54 -17.06 -3.99 -11.90
CA ARG A 54 -15.97 -4.59 -11.12
C ARG A 54 -14.67 -3.82 -11.31
N PHE A 55 -13.88 -3.68 -10.26
CA PHE A 55 -12.55 -3.07 -10.30
C PHE A 55 -11.59 -3.74 -9.34
N MET A 56 -10.30 -3.62 -9.64
CA MET A 56 -9.21 -4.13 -8.81
C MET A 56 -8.54 -2.99 -8.05
N ALA A 57 -8.09 -3.24 -6.84
CA ALA A 57 -7.19 -2.35 -6.13
C ALA A 57 -5.78 -2.94 -6.08
N VAL A 58 -4.79 -2.16 -6.53
CA VAL A 58 -3.37 -2.52 -6.50
C VAL A 58 -2.67 -1.60 -5.51
N HIS A 59 -2.24 -2.16 -4.38
CA HIS A 59 -1.44 -1.46 -3.39
C HIS A 59 0.04 -1.58 -3.69
N LEU A 60 0.66 -0.47 -4.10
CA LEU A 60 2.08 -0.34 -4.41
C LEU A 60 2.80 0.35 -3.24
N ARG A 61 3.57 -0.44 -2.50
CA ARG A 61 4.53 0.05 -1.52
C ARG A 61 5.87 0.20 -2.22
N LEU A 62 6.19 1.40 -2.70
CA LEU A 62 7.43 1.74 -3.42
C LEU A 62 8.00 3.08 -2.96
N GLU A 63 7.66 3.49 -1.75
CA GLU A 63 8.20 4.69 -1.13
C GLU A 63 9.72 4.57 -0.96
N PRO A 64 10.48 5.65 -1.21
CA PRO A 64 11.95 5.61 -1.14
C PRO A 64 12.50 5.10 0.19
N ASP A 65 11.83 5.42 1.30
CA ASP A 65 12.20 4.96 2.64
C ASP A 65 12.01 3.45 2.80
N MET A 66 10.92 2.90 2.27
CA MET A 66 10.62 1.47 2.31
C MET A 66 11.59 0.69 1.41
N LEU A 67 11.84 1.17 0.19
CA LEU A 67 12.82 0.56 -0.71
C LEU A 67 14.22 0.54 -0.07
N ALA A 68 14.67 1.68 0.46
CA ALA A 68 15.95 1.79 1.17
C ALA A 68 16.03 0.86 2.39
N PHE A 69 14.94 0.75 3.17
CA PHE A 69 14.86 -0.13 4.34
C PHE A 69 14.94 -1.61 3.94
N SER A 70 14.21 -2.01 2.90
CA SER A 70 14.19 -3.39 2.39
C SER A 70 15.55 -3.84 1.84
N GLY A 71 16.38 -2.90 1.39
CA GLY A 71 17.66 -3.21 0.71
C GLY A 71 17.47 -3.80 -0.68
N CYS A 72 16.24 -3.76 -1.22
CA CYS A 72 15.92 -4.23 -2.55
C CYS A 72 16.11 -3.13 -3.60
N TYR A 73 16.37 -3.55 -4.82
CA TYR A 73 16.48 -2.68 -5.99
C TYR A 73 15.43 -3.09 -7.03
N ILE A 74 14.84 -2.10 -7.70
CA ILE A 74 13.78 -2.25 -8.70
C ILE A 74 14.29 -2.07 -10.14
N GLY A 75 15.60 -1.90 -10.33
CA GLY A 75 16.23 -1.94 -11.66
C GLY A 75 16.63 -0.56 -12.21
N GLY A 76 16.70 0.47 -11.37
CA GLY A 76 17.12 1.83 -11.73
C GLY A 76 18.64 2.03 -11.81
N GLY A 77 19.42 0.94 -11.86
CA GLY A 77 20.87 0.98 -12.04
C GLY A 77 21.64 1.63 -10.89
N ASP A 78 22.82 2.19 -11.19
CA ASP A 78 23.71 2.74 -10.18
C ASP A 78 23.15 4.00 -9.51
N LYS A 79 22.32 4.77 -10.23
CA LYS A 79 21.62 5.93 -9.68
C LYS A 79 20.71 5.52 -8.53
N GLU A 80 19.84 4.53 -8.76
CA GLU A 80 18.96 3.97 -7.71
C GLU A 80 19.77 3.46 -6.53
N ARG A 81 20.81 2.66 -6.80
CA ARG A 81 21.64 2.06 -5.75
C ARG A 81 22.27 3.13 -4.87
N TYR A 82 22.74 4.23 -5.46
CA TYR A 82 23.32 5.36 -4.73
C TYR A 82 22.26 6.07 -3.89
N GLU A 83 21.14 6.49 -4.49
CA GLU A 83 20.08 7.24 -3.80
C GLU A 83 19.49 6.46 -2.62
N LEU A 84 19.14 5.19 -2.83
CA LEU A 84 18.58 4.34 -1.76
C LEU A 84 19.62 4.04 -0.67
N ARG A 85 20.91 3.95 -1.01
CA ARG A 85 21.98 3.77 -0.02
C ARG A 85 22.13 5.00 0.87
N GLU A 86 22.01 6.20 0.31
CA GLU A 86 22.04 7.44 1.10
C GLU A 86 20.85 7.52 2.07
N ILE A 87 19.64 7.15 1.63
CA ILE A 87 18.45 7.08 2.50
C ILE A 87 18.63 6.02 3.58
N ARG A 88 19.20 4.86 3.25
CA ARG A 88 19.41 3.74 4.19
C ARG A 88 20.29 4.10 5.38
N LYS A 89 21.20 5.08 5.26
CA LYS A 89 22.05 5.57 6.36
C LYS A 89 21.26 6.07 7.57
N ARG A 90 19.97 6.36 7.42
CA ARG A 90 19.05 6.68 8.54
C ARG A 90 18.91 5.56 9.56
N TRP A 91 19.22 4.31 9.18
CA TRP A 91 19.15 3.15 10.07
C TRP A 91 20.53 2.51 10.24
N GLU A 92 21.27 2.97 11.24
CA GLU A 92 22.65 2.53 11.54
C GLU A 92 22.75 1.04 11.91
N THR A 93 21.66 0.45 12.43
CA THR A 93 21.64 -0.93 12.95
C THR A 93 21.18 -1.97 11.93
N LEU A 94 20.80 -1.55 10.71
CA LEU A 94 20.38 -2.50 9.69
C LEU A 94 21.60 -3.28 9.17
N PRO A 95 21.49 -4.62 9.02
CA PRO A 95 22.56 -5.40 8.44
C PRO A 95 22.74 -5.07 6.96
N ASP A 96 23.91 -5.42 6.43
CA ASP A 96 24.08 -5.50 4.98
C ASP A 96 23.13 -6.56 4.41
N ILE A 97 22.38 -6.19 3.38
CA ILE A 97 21.36 -7.03 2.76
C ILE A 97 21.85 -7.50 1.39
N ASP A 98 21.79 -8.81 1.17
CA ASP A 98 21.90 -9.38 -0.17
C ASP A 98 20.56 -9.20 -0.91
N ALA A 99 20.47 -8.13 -1.71
CA ALA A 99 19.28 -7.80 -2.48
C ALA A 99 18.81 -8.94 -3.39
N VAL A 100 19.74 -9.70 -3.99
CA VAL A 100 19.43 -10.82 -4.88
C VAL A 100 18.84 -11.97 -4.06
N GLY A 101 19.43 -12.26 -2.90
CA GLY A 101 18.94 -13.26 -1.96
C GLY A 101 17.58 -12.92 -1.34
N GLU A 102 17.30 -11.66 -1.02
CA GLU A 102 15.98 -11.22 -0.54
C GLU A 102 14.92 -11.32 -1.65
N ARG A 103 15.26 -10.92 -2.88
CA ARG A 103 14.36 -11.03 -4.03
C ARG A 103 14.00 -12.48 -4.35
N ARG A 104 14.98 -13.39 -4.34
CA ARG A 104 14.73 -14.84 -4.50
C ARG A 104 13.85 -15.45 -3.42
N ARG A 105 13.85 -14.87 -2.21
CA ARG A 105 12.99 -15.28 -1.10
C ARG A 105 11.60 -14.62 -1.11
N GLY A 106 11.28 -13.84 -2.14
CA GLY A 106 10.00 -13.15 -2.25
C GLY A 106 9.80 -12.02 -1.22
N LYS A 107 10.90 -11.48 -0.67
CA LYS A 107 10.85 -10.39 0.32
C LYS A 107 10.99 -9.00 -0.29
N CYS A 108 11.43 -8.92 -1.54
CA CYS A 108 11.47 -7.67 -2.27
C CYS A 108 10.10 -7.35 -2.87
N PRO A 109 9.71 -6.07 -2.87
CA PRO A 109 8.50 -5.64 -3.54
C PRO A 109 8.59 -5.93 -5.05
N LEU A 110 7.46 -6.31 -5.64
CA LEU A 110 7.32 -6.34 -7.10
C LEU A 110 7.31 -4.91 -7.65
N THR A 111 7.93 -4.71 -8.81
CA THR A 111 7.82 -3.45 -9.58
C THR A 111 6.41 -3.33 -10.19
N PRO A 112 5.95 -2.12 -10.57
CA PRO A 112 4.64 -1.99 -11.21
C PRO A 112 4.54 -2.78 -12.50
N HIS A 113 5.65 -2.92 -13.25
CA HIS A 113 5.72 -3.78 -14.42
C HIS A 113 5.52 -5.26 -14.05
N GLU A 114 6.24 -5.76 -13.03
CA GLU A 114 6.11 -7.16 -12.56
C GLU A 114 4.69 -7.45 -12.06
N VAL A 115 4.05 -6.49 -11.38
CA VAL A 115 2.64 -6.59 -10.98
C VAL A 115 1.73 -6.68 -12.21
N GLY A 116 1.96 -5.85 -13.23
CA GLY A 116 1.18 -5.89 -14.47
C GLY A 116 1.30 -7.23 -15.20
N GLU A 117 2.52 -7.75 -15.35
CA GLU A 117 2.77 -9.07 -15.96
C GLU A 117 2.09 -10.19 -15.18
N MET A 118 2.16 -10.14 -13.85
CA MET A 118 1.46 -11.10 -12.98
C MET A 118 -0.06 -11.05 -13.21
N LEU A 119 -0.67 -9.87 -13.29
CA LEU A 119 -2.11 -9.73 -13.55
C LEU A 119 -2.49 -10.29 -14.93
N ARG A 120 -1.68 -10.03 -15.96
CA ARG A 120 -1.88 -10.60 -17.30
C ARG A 120 -1.80 -12.12 -17.29
N ALA A 121 -0.82 -12.68 -16.58
CA ALA A 121 -0.66 -14.12 -16.42
C ALA A 121 -1.83 -14.78 -15.67
N LEU A 122 -2.48 -14.05 -14.76
CA LEU A 122 -3.70 -14.49 -14.06
C LEU A 122 -4.98 -14.38 -14.90
N GLY A 123 -4.88 -13.85 -16.13
CA GLY A 123 -6.00 -13.76 -17.07
C GLY A 123 -6.75 -12.43 -17.04
N PHE A 124 -6.23 -11.38 -16.39
CA PHE A 124 -6.85 -10.06 -16.46
C PHE A 124 -6.61 -9.40 -17.82
N GLU A 125 -7.69 -8.94 -18.43
CA GLU A 125 -7.66 -8.22 -19.69
C GLU A 125 -7.27 -6.75 -19.50
N ASN A 126 -6.79 -6.10 -20.57
CA ASN A 126 -6.26 -4.74 -20.50
C ASN A 126 -7.34 -3.68 -20.23
N ASP A 127 -8.61 -4.01 -20.44
CA ASP A 127 -9.75 -3.15 -20.14
C ASP A 127 -10.12 -3.14 -18.65
N ALA A 128 -9.47 -3.96 -17.82
CA ALA A 128 -9.71 -4.01 -16.39
C ALA A 128 -9.45 -2.65 -15.72
N TYR A 129 -10.38 -2.23 -14.85
CA TYR A 129 -10.29 -0.98 -14.12
C TYR A 129 -9.48 -1.18 -12.84
N ILE A 130 -8.42 -0.39 -12.68
CA ILE A 130 -7.47 -0.49 -11.58
C ILE A 130 -7.47 0.80 -10.77
N TYR A 131 -7.67 0.67 -9.47
CA TYR A 131 -7.33 1.69 -8.49
C TYR A 131 -5.93 1.43 -7.94
N VAL A 132 -5.02 2.38 -8.05
CA VAL A 132 -3.68 2.29 -7.47
C VAL A 132 -3.64 3.02 -6.13
N ALA A 133 -3.40 2.25 -5.07
CA ALA A 133 -3.16 2.74 -3.72
C ALA A 133 -1.64 2.82 -3.48
N SER A 134 -1.11 4.03 -3.35
CA SER A 134 0.31 4.23 -3.07
C SER A 134 0.56 5.55 -2.33
N GLY A 135 1.64 5.59 -1.57
CA GLY A 135 2.27 6.85 -1.18
C GLY A 135 3.06 7.47 -2.34
N GLU A 136 4.13 8.17 -1.99
CA GLU A 136 5.13 8.63 -2.96
C GLU A 136 5.79 7.42 -3.63
N ILE A 137 5.73 7.32 -4.95
CA ILE A 137 6.39 6.24 -5.69
C ILE A 137 7.78 6.71 -6.08
N TYR A 138 8.81 5.95 -5.70
CA TYR A 138 10.17 6.20 -6.18
C TYR A 138 10.21 6.13 -7.72
N GLY A 139 10.73 7.18 -8.36
CA GLY A 139 10.72 7.34 -9.81
C GLY A 139 9.42 7.87 -10.41
N GLY A 140 8.40 8.16 -9.59
CA GLY A 140 7.18 8.86 -10.01
C GLY A 140 6.41 8.16 -11.13
N GLU A 141 5.87 8.96 -12.06
CA GLU A 141 5.08 8.46 -13.20
C GLU A 141 5.86 7.49 -14.08
N GLU A 142 7.16 7.72 -14.31
CA GLU A 142 8.00 6.82 -15.14
C GLU A 142 7.98 5.37 -14.63
N THR A 143 7.90 5.19 -13.32
CA THR A 143 7.84 3.86 -12.69
C THR A 143 6.47 3.21 -12.83
N LEU A 144 5.39 4.00 -12.97
CA LEU A 144 4.03 3.52 -13.21
C LEU A 144 3.71 3.27 -14.69
N GLU A 145 4.40 3.94 -15.61
CA GLU A 145 4.12 3.86 -17.05
C GLU A 145 4.03 2.42 -17.60
N PRO A 146 4.91 1.46 -17.23
CA PRO A 146 4.77 0.09 -17.69
C PRO A 146 3.46 -0.58 -17.25
N LEU A 147 2.98 -0.31 -16.03
CA LEU A 147 1.70 -0.84 -15.54
C LEU A 147 0.54 -0.23 -16.31
N LYS A 148 0.59 1.09 -16.54
CA LYS A 148 -0.41 1.83 -17.31
C LYS A 148 -0.45 1.41 -18.78
N GLY A 149 0.69 1.04 -19.36
CA GLY A 149 0.76 0.48 -20.71
C GLY A 149 0.07 -0.87 -20.85
N LEU A 150 0.08 -1.69 -19.78
CA LEU A 150 -0.64 -2.98 -19.74
C LEU A 150 -2.13 -2.80 -19.40
N PHE A 151 -2.45 -1.85 -18.52
CA PHE A 151 -3.80 -1.55 -18.04
C PHE A 151 -4.08 -0.05 -18.12
N PRO A 152 -4.60 0.47 -19.25
CA PRO A 152 -4.85 1.89 -19.45
C PRO A 152 -5.90 2.50 -18.50
N ASN A 153 -6.83 1.70 -17.96
CA ASN A 153 -7.89 2.16 -17.06
C ASN A 153 -7.40 2.26 -15.60
N LEU A 154 -6.35 3.05 -15.38
CA LEU A 154 -5.67 3.21 -14.10
C LEU A 154 -6.02 4.54 -13.43
N TYR A 155 -6.45 4.47 -12.17
CA TYR A 155 -6.91 5.61 -11.39
C TYR A 155 -6.25 5.65 -10.01
N THR A 156 -6.04 6.85 -9.47
CA THR A 156 -5.54 7.06 -8.11
C THR A 156 -6.51 7.92 -7.32
N LYS A 157 -6.31 8.03 -5.99
CA LYS A 157 -7.08 8.98 -5.16
C LYS A 157 -6.99 10.41 -5.68
N GLU A 158 -5.84 10.85 -6.18
CA GLU A 158 -5.63 12.21 -6.69
C GLU A 158 -6.54 12.47 -7.91
N ILE A 159 -6.58 11.53 -8.85
CA ILE A 159 -7.43 11.62 -10.05
C ILE A 159 -8.91 11.60 -9.67
N LEU A 160 -9.31 10.70 -8.77
CA LEU A 160 -10.71 10.49 -8.43
C LEU A 160 -11.26 11.54 -7.46
N ALA A 161 -10.48 12.01 -6.49
CA ALA A 161 -10.92 12.97 -5.48
C ALA A 161 -10.78 14.42 -5.94
N ASN A 162 -9.76 14.73 -6.75
CA ASN A 162 -9.47 16.10 -7.21
C ASN A 162 -9.42 17.08 -6.00
N GLU A 163 -10.22 18.15 -6.04
CA GLU A 163 -10.31 19.17 -4.99
C GLU A 163 -10.74 18.62 -3.62
N ASP A 164 -11.51 17.53 -3.57
CA ASP A 164 -11.99 16.92 -2.33
C ASP A 164 -10.84 16.32 -1.49
N LEU A 165 -9.67 16.08 -2.10
CA LEU A 165 -8.50 15.53 -1.41
C LEU A 165 -7.75 16.58 -0.57
N LYS A 166 -7.90 17.87 -0.90
CA LYS A 166 -7.12 18.97 -0.31
C LYS A 166 -7.09 18.97 1.23
N PRO A 167 -8.21 18.74 1.95
CA PRO A 167 -8.20 18.70 3.42
C PRO A 167 -7.32 17.59 4.01
N PHE A 168 -7.02 16.54 3.25
CA PHE A 168 -6.30 15.36 3.70
C PHE A 168 -4.82 15.35 3.31
N LEU A 169 -4.40 16.19 2.34
CA LEU A 169 -3.03 16.24 1.83
C LEU A 169 -1.95 16.38 2.92
N PRO A 170 -2.14 17.17 4.00
CA PRO A 170 -1.14 17.27 5.07
C PRO A 170 -0.99 16.00 5.94
N PHE A 171 -1.91 15.04 5.82
CA PHE A 171 -2.04 13.90 6.72
C PHE A 171 -1.90 12.58 5.96
N SER A 172 -0.68 12.08 5.83
CA SER A 172 -0.38 10.82 5.13
C SER A 172 -1.19 9.62 5.66
N SER A 173 -1.45 9.56 6.96
CA SER A 173 -2.30 8.52 7.57
C SER A 173 -3.75 8.59 7.13
N CYS A 174 -4.29 9.79 6.90
CA CYS A 174 -5.64 9.97 6.36
C CYS A 174 -5.72 9.55 4.89
N LEU A 175 -4.69 9.87 4.10
CA LEU A 175 -4.59 9.42 2.71
C LEU A 175 -4.54 7.90 2.61
N ALA A 176 -3.72 7.25 3.45
CA ALA A 176 -3.65 5.80 3.54
C ALA A 176 -4.99 5.17 4.01
N ALA A 177 -5.74 5.85 4.88
CA ALA A 177 -7.06 5.41 5.29
C ALA A 177 -8.11 5.50 4.16
N ILE A 178 -8.01 6.51 3.29
CA ILE A 178 -8.84 6.60 2.08
C ILE A 178 -8.50 5.44 1.13
N ASP A 179 -7.20 5.21 0.89
CA ASP A 179 -6.72 4.08 0.09
C ASP A 179 -7.21 2.74 0.65
N TYR A 180 -7.18 2.56 1.98
CA TYR A 180 -7.71 1.37 2.65
C TYR A 180 -9.16 1.09 2.25
N ILE A 181 -10.04 2.10 2.34
CA ILE A 181 -11.48 1.91 2.07
C ILE A 181 -11.68 1.47 0.62
N VAL A 182 -10.96 2.07 -0.32
CA VAL A 182 -11.09 1.70 -1.74
C VAL A 182 -10.55 0.30 -2.02
N CYS A 183 -9.49 -0.10 -1.31
CA CYS A 183 -8.94 -1.45 -1.41
C CYS A 183 -9.87 -2.52 -0.83
N ASP A 184 -10.44 -2.27 0.36
CA ASP A 184 -11.38 -3.15 1.05
C ASP A 184 -12.67 -3.40 0.23
N GLU A 185 -13.15 -2.36 -0.47
CA GLU A 185 -14.37 -2.40 -1.27
C GLU A 185 -14.15 -2.84 -2.73
N SER A 186 -12.91 -3.20 -3.10
CA SER A 186 -12.57 -3.71 -4.44
C SER A 186 -12.96 -5.18 -4.61
N ASP A 187 -13.13 -5.65 -5.85
CA ASP A 187 -13.44 -7.08 -6.10
C ASP A 187 -12.18 -7.97 -6.01
N VAL A 188 -11.03 -7.37 -6.27
CA VAL A 188 -9.72 -8.03 -6.25
C VAL A 188 -8.72 -7.06 -5.65
N PHE A 189 -8.10 -7.47 -4.55
CA PHE A 189 -7.00 -6.75 -3.93
C PHE A 189 -5.68 -7.41 -4.27
N VAL A 190 -4.72 -6.62 -4.75
CA VAL A 190 -3.35 -7.05 -5.09
C VAL A 190 -2.39 -6.13 -4.36
N THR A 191 -1.30 -6.69 -3.83
CA THR A 191 -0.25 -5.88 -3.22
C THR A 191 1.13 -6.39 -3.62
N ASN A 192 2.06 -5.45 -3.82
CA ASN A 192 3.42 -5.79 -4.20
C ASN A 192 4.33 -6.13 -3.00
N ASN A 193 3.87 -5.94 -1.76
CA ASN A 193 4.66 -6.14 -0.54
C ASN A 193 3.76 -6.62 0.62
N ASN A 194 4.29 -7.50 1.47
CA ASN A 194 3.60 -8.02 2.66
C ASN A 194 3.65 -7.02 3.85
N GLY A 195 3.10 -5.82 3.63
CA GLY A 195 3.02 -4.74 4.61
C GLY A 195 1.78 -4.80 5.50
N ASN A 196 1.58 -3.78 6.34
CA ASN A 196 0.42 -3.72 7.24
C ASN A 196 -0.92 -3.65 6.50
N MET A 197 -0.97 -2.95 5.36
CA MET A 197 -2.19 -2.90 4.54
C MET A 197 -2.59 -4.30 4.04
N ALA A 198 -1.60 -5.08 3.58
CA ALA A 198 -1.81 -6.47 3.18
C ALA A 198 -2.39 -7.31 4.33
N LYS A 199 -1.77 -7.24 5.52
CA LYS A 199 -2.18 -8.03 6.70
C LYS A 199 -3.57 -7.71 7.26
N ILE A 200 -4.10 -6.52 6.98
CA ILE A 200 -5.44 -6.14 7.45
C ILE A 200 -6.50 -6.57 6.42
N LEU A 201 -6.17 -6.55 5.12
CA LEU A 201 -7.11 -6.85 4.03
C LEU A 201 -7.09 -8.32 3.58
N ALA A 202 -6.01 -9.07 3.83
CA ALA A 202 -5.80 -10.43 3.35
C ALA A 202 -5.16 -11.37 4.39
#